data_AF-A0A9D5EU09-F1
#
_entry.id   AF-A0A9D5EU09-F1
#
_cell.length_a   1.000
_cell.length_b   1.000
_cell.length_c   1.000
_cell.angle_alpha   90.00
_cell.angle_beta   90.00
_cell.angle_gamma   90.00
#
_symmetry.space_group_name_H-M   'P 1'
#
loop_
_entity.id
_entity.type
_entity.pdbx_description
1 polymer ?
#
loop_
_entity_poly.entity_id
_entity_poly.type
_entity_poly.pdbx_seq_one_letter_code
_entity_poly.pdbx_strand_id
1 'polypeptide(L)'
;MAAAMLRDLFRPRAMDDFPGPFALRAHEVAEELRRDWERTCRDAAENRRLEELHATREDYHALLKGHLRLLEDYLALTEIHQRAFGANPVRIAEMTRAVDELRLLYEELFPRWQTSRDLAQILIEKFALPADRLQALAATHAPPPSWLEETDDPFSTE
;
A
#
# COMPACT_ATOMS: atom_id res chain seq x y z
N MET A 1 -18.99 11.25 -36.91
CA MET A 1 -18.54 12.66 -37.00
C MET A 1 -17.73 13.12 -35.79
N ALA A 2 -18.17 12.89 -34.54
CA ALA A 2 -17.42 13.32 -33.34
C ALA A 2 -15.96 12.80 -33.26
N ALA A 3 -15.72 11.55 -33.66
CA ALA A 3 -14.38 10.96 -33.69
C ALA A 3 -13.43 11.60 -34.72
N ALA A 4 -13.96 12.15 -35.81
CA ALA A 4 -13.15 12.85 -36.83
C ALA A 4 -12.78 14.27 -36.36
N MET A 5 -13.70 14.97 -35.70
CA MET A 5 -13.43 16.30 -35.13
C MET A 5 -12.43 16.25 -33.97
N LEU A 6 -12.44 15.21 -33.14
CA LEU A 6 -11.43 14.99 -32.11
C LEU A 6 -10.03 14.76 -32.71
N ARG A 7 -9.92 14.05 -33.84
CA ARG A 7 -8.63 13.83 -34.51
C ARG A 7 -7.99 15.12 -35.05
N ASP A 8 -8.81 16.07 -35.51
CA ASP A 8 -8.31 17.34 -36.06
C ASP A 8 -7.94 18.37 -34.96
N LEU A 9 -8.57 18.30 -33.78
CA LEU A 9 -8.25 19.16 -32.63
C LEU A 9 -6.93 18.76 -31.94
N PHE A 10 -6.61 17.47 -31.91
CA PHE A 10 -5.38 16.93 -31.32
C PHE A 10 -4.34 16.63 -32.40
N ARG A 11 -3.69 17.68 -32.92
CA ARG A 11 -2.52 17.52 -33.80
C ARG A 11 -1.44 16.66 -33.11
N PRO A 12 -0.74 15.73 -33.81
CA PRO A 12 0.06 14.67 -33.17
C PRO A 12 1.26 15.12 -32.34
N ARG A 13 1.73 16.36 -32.47
CA ARG A 13 2.96 16.82 -31.78
C ARG A 13 2.83 16.97 -30.26
N ALA A 14 1.62 17.00 -29.70
CA ALA A 14 1.40 17.07 -28.26
C ALA A 14 1.06 15.70 -27.62
N MET A 15 1.09 14.61 -28.40
CA MET A 15 0.62 13.29 -27.95
C MET A 15 1.71 12.23 -27.81
N ASP A 16 2.95 12.49 -28.26
CA ASP A 16 4.07 11.58 -28.01
C ASP A 16 4.35 11.45 -26.50
N ASP A 17 4.10 12.53 -25.74
CA ASP A 17 4.24 12.59 -24.29
C ASP A 17 2.96 12.19 -23.52
N PHE A 18 1.92 11.71 -24.21
CA PHE A 18 0.67 11.29 -23.56
C PHE A 18 0.64 9.78 -23.30
N PRO A 19 0.19 9.34 -22.11
CA PRO A 19 -0.07 10.14 -20.90
C PRO A 19 1.25 10.65 -20.32
N GLY A 20 1.21 11.85 -19.71
CA GLY A 20 2.38 12.60 -19.21
C GLY A 20 3.37 11.80 -18.35
N PRO A 21 4.52 12.38 -18.00
CA PRO A 21 5.64 11.66 -17.36
C PRO A 21 5.26 10.89 -16.08
N PHE A 22 4.19 11.30 -15.39
CA PHE A 22 3.63 10.56 -14.26
C PHE A 22 3.15 9.15 -14.62
N ALA A 23 2.45 9.00 -15.74
CA ALA A 23 1.93 7.70 -16.17
C ALA A 23 3.04 6.75 -16.66
N LEU A 24 4.16 7.30 -17.17
CA LEU A 24 5.36 6.52 -17.47
C LEU A 24 6.00 5.92 -16.22
N ARG A 25 5.80 6.56 -15.06
CA ARG A 25 6.35 6.14 -13.77
C ARG A 25 5.30 5.58 -12.82
N ALA A 26 4.10 5.23 -13.31
CA ALA A 26 2.97 4.82 -12.49
C ALA A 26 3.31 3.65 -11.54
N HIS A 27 3.94 2.59 -12.08
CA HIS A 27 4.36 1.45 -11.30
C HIS A 27 5.52 1.78 -10.34
N GLU A 28 6.47 2.61 -10.77
CA GLU A 28 7.57 3.06 -9.89
C GLU A 28 7.04 3.83 -8.69
N VAL A 29 6.09 4.74 -8.91
CA VAL A 29 5.43 5.51 -7.83
C VAL A 29 4.69 4.57 -6.88
N ALA A 30 3.97 3.57 -7.41
CA ALA A 30 3.27 2.59 -6.57
C ALA A 30 4.24 1.79 -5.69
N GLU A 31 5.36 1.34 -6.27
CA GLU A 31 6.43 0.64 -5.57
C GLU A 31 7.16 1.52 -4.54
N GLU A 32 7.43 2.78 -4.87
CA GLU A 32 8.03 3.77 -3.97
C GLU A 32 7.15 3.97 -2.73
N LEU A 33 5.84 4.18 -2.91
CA LEU A 33 4.89 4.33 -1.81
C LEU A 33 4.85 3.10 -0.89
N ARG A 34 4.84 1.90 -1.48
CA ARG A 34 4.88 0.64 -0.72
C ARG A 34 6.16 0.51 0.11
N ARG A 35 7.31 0.81 -0.49
CA ARG A 35 8.62 0.75 0.18
C ARG A 35 8.76 1.79 1.28
N ASP A 36 8.26 3.00 1.05
CA ASP A 36 8.31 4.08 2.03
C ASP A 36 7.40 3.79 3.21
N TRP A 37 6.22 3.21 2.98
CA TRP A 37 5.39 2.66 4.04
C TRP A 37 6.13 1.59 4.85
N GLU A 38 6.68 0.57 4.20
CA GLU A 38 7.41 -0.48 4.89
C GLU A 38 8.60 0.04 5.70
N ARG A 39 9.33 1.02 5.18
CA ARG A 39 10.45 1.64 5.87
C ARG A 39 9.97 2.41 7.10
N THR A 40 8.92 3.21 6.95
CA THR A 40 8.33 4.01 8.02
C THR A 40 7.78 3.10 9.13
N CYS A 41 7.14 1.99 8.77
CA CYS A 41 6.68 0.98 9.71
C CYS A 41 7.81 0.36 10.53
N ARG A 42 8.92 -0.03 9.86
CA ARG A 42 10.08 -0.60 10.55
C ARG A 42 10.72 0.44 11.48
N ASP A 43 10.91 1.66 11.01
CA ASP A 43 11.45 2.75 11.83
C ASP A 43 10.57 3.03 13.06
N ALA A 44 9.25 3.09 12.88
CA ALA A 44 8.31 3.30 13.97
C ALA A 44 8.33 2.14 14.99
N ALA A 45 8.47 0.90 14.52
CA ALA A 45 8.57 -0.28 15.38
C ALA A 45 9.90 -0.30 16.16
N GLU A 46 11.03 -0.07 15.48
CA GLU A 46 12.37 -0.06 16.07
C GLU A 46 12.54 1.06 17.10
N ASN A 47 12.00 2.25 16.83
CA ASN A 47 12.13 3.43 17.69
C ASN A 47 10.98 3.63 18.68
N ARG A 48 10.04 2.68 18.78
CA ARG A 48 8.84 2.77 19.67
C ARG A 48 7.97 4.01 19.41
N ARG A 49 7.89 4.45 18.15
CA ARG A 49 7.14 5.65 17.70
C ARG A 49 5.80 5.27 17.06
N LEU A 50 5.16 4.22 17.56
CA LEU A 50 3.90 3.70 17.00
C LEU A 50 2.76 4.72 17.06
N GLU A 51 2.64 5.46 18.17
CA GLU A 51 1.61 6.48 18.34
C GLU A 51 1.81 7.67 17.39
N GLU A 52 3.07 8.05 17.14
CA GLU A 52 3.39 9.09 16.15
C GLU A 52 3.02 8.62 14.74
N LEU A 53 3.32 7.36 14.39
CA LEU A 53 2.89 6.79 13.12
C LEU A 53 1.35 6.77 13.00
N HIS A 54 0.65 6.39 14.07
CA HIS A 54 -0.81 6.43 14.12
C HIS A 54 -1.38 7.84 13.92
N ALA A 55 -0.76 8.86 14.52
CA ALA A 55 -1.17 10.25 14.35
C ALA A 55 -1.09 10.71 12.88
N THR A 56 -0.18 10.16 12.09
CA THR A 56 -0.05 10.48 10.65
C THR A 56 -0.98 9.67 9.73
N ARG A 57 -1.86 8.83 10.29
CA ARG A 57 -2.75 7.94 9.52
C ARG A 57 -3.56 8.69 8.46
N GLU A 58 -4.22 9.77 8.83
CA GLU A 58 -5.09 10.54 7.91
C GLU A 58 -4.29 11.17 6.76
N ASP A 59 -3.07 11.64 7.04
CA ASP A 59 -2.19 12.21 6.02
C ASP A 59 -1.76 11.13 5.02
N TYR A 60 -1.36 9.95 5.53
CA TYR A 60 -1.01 8.81 4.69
C TYR A 60 -2.23 8.30 3.89
N HIS A 61 -3.42 8.30 4.49
CA HIS A 61 -4.67 7.94 3.83
C HIS A 61 -5.00 8.88 2.67
N ALA A 62 -4.93 10.18 2.91
CA ALA A 62 -5.17 11.21 1.90
C ALA A 62 -4.17 11.09 0.76
N LEU A 63 -2.88 10.86 1.07
CA LEU A 63 -1.83 10.67 0.09
C LEU A 63 -2.08 9.45 -0.80
N LEU A 64 -2.35 8.28 -0.21
CA LEU A 64 -2.59 7.04 -0.97
C LEU A 64 -3.85 7.17 -1.83
N LYS A 65 -4.94 7.70 -1.28
CA LYS A 65 -6.19 7.93 -2.00
C LYS A 65 -6.01 8.92 -3.15
N GLY A 66 -5.20 9.96 -2.95
CA GLY A 66 -4.87 10.94 -3.99
C GLY A 66 -4.12 10.29 -5.17
N HIS A 67 -3.12 9.46 -4.88
CA HIS A 67 -2.37 8.74 -5.91
C HIS A 67 -3.22 7.71 -6.65
N LEU A 68 -4.06 6.96 -5.91
CA LEU A 68 -4.98 5.99 -6.51
C LEU A 68 -5.92 6.67 -7.51
N ARG A 69 -6.58 7.76 -7.08
CA ARG A 69 -7.48 8.53 -7.95
C ARG A 69 -6.77 9.08 -9.18
N LEU A 70 -5.56 9.61 -8.99
CA LEU A 70 -4.76 10.14 -10.09
C LEU A 70 -4.45 9.05 -11.12
N LEU A 71 -4.04 7.85 -10.68
CA LEU A 71 -3.77 6.73 -11.58
C LEU A 71 -5.03 6.22 -12.28
N GLU A 72 -6.17 6.16 -11.59
CA GLU A 72 -7.47 5.80 -12.18
C GLU A 72 -7.89 6.77 -13.28
N ASP A 73 -7.76 8.08 -13.03
CA ASP A 73 -8.06 9.13 -14.01
C ASP A 73 -7.13 9.01 -15.23
N TYR A 74 -5.82 8.78 -15.01
CA TYR A 74 -4.87 8.55 -16.08
C TYR A 74 -5.16 7.28 -16.87
N LEU A 75 -5.57 6.19 -16.23
CA LEU A 75 -5.92 4.93 -16.89
C LEU A 75 -7.13 5.15 -17.82
N ALA A 76 -8.19 5.79 -17.33
CA ALA A 76 -9.37 6.12 -18.13
C ALA A 76 -9.01 7.00 -19.35
N LEU A 77 -8.15 7.99 -19.14
CA LEU A 77 -7.62 8.86 -20.20
C LEU A 77 -6.80 8.06 -21.24
N THR A 78 -5.99 7.10 -20.79
CA THR A 78 -5.20 6.22 -21.65
C THR A 78 -6.08 5.31 -22.49
N GLU A 79 -7.15 4.75 -21.92
CA GLU A 79 -8.13 3.93 -22.63
C GLU A 79 -8.92 4.75 -23.69
N ILE A 80 -9.26 6.01 -23.40
CA ILE A 80 -9.87 6.92 -24.37
C ILE A 80 -8.91 7.17 -25.53
N HIS A 81 -7.65 7.48 -25.23
CA HIS A 81 -6.63 7.73 -26.23
C HIS A 81 -6.42 6.51 -27.14
N GLN A 82 -6.35 5.30 -26.58
CA GLN A 82 -6.18 4.09 -27.39
C GLN A 82 -7.31 3.85 -28.37
N ARG A 83 -8.56 4.10 -27.95
CA ARG A 83 -9.73 4.00 -28.82
C ARG A 83 -9.68 5.01 -29.97
N ALA A 84 -9.09 6.20 -29.74
CA ALA A 84 -9.05 7.27 -30.72
C ALA A 84 -7.85 7.16 -31.71
N PHE A 85 -6.69 6.73 -31.21
CA PHE A 85 -5.40 6.89 -31.89
C PHE A 85 -4.58 5.60 -32.09
N GLY A 86 -5.01 4.46 -31.51
CA GLY A 86 -4.36 3.16 -31.70
C GLY A 86 -4.01 2.47 -30.39
N ALA A 87 -3.99 1.14 -30.41
CA ALA A 87 -3.79 0.33 -29.21
C ALA A 87 -2.36 0.44 -28.65
N ASN A 88 -2.25 0.52 -27.32
CA ASN A 88 -0.99 0.41 -26.57
C ASN A 88 -1.21 -0.51 -25.34
N PRO A 89 -1.40 -1.82 -25.57
CA PRO A 89 -1.85 -2.74 -24.53
C PRO A 89 -0.86 -2.85 -23.36
N VAL A 90 0.44 -2.68 -23.62
CA VAL A 90 1.49 -2.71 -22.59
C VAL A 90 1.25 -1.61 -21.56
N ARG A 91 1.03 -0.38 -22.01
CA ARG A 91 0.83 0.78 -21.12
C ARG A 91 -0.44 0.65 -20.27
N ILE A 92 -1.52 0.12 -20.83
CA ILE A 92 -2.73 -0.17 -20.04
C ILE A 92 -2.41 -1.20 -18.96
N ALA A 93 -1.76 -2.30 -19.33
CA ALA A 93 -1.44 -3.36 -18.38
C ALA A 93 -0.57 -2.85 -17.22
N GLU A 94 0.44 -2.01 -17.50
CA GLU A 94 1.29 -1.41 -16.47
C GLU A 94 0.50 -0.48 -15.53
N MET A 95 -0.38 0.35 -16.08
CA MET A 95 -1.19 1.27 -15.27
C MET A 95 -2.27 0.55 -14.47
N THR A 96 -2.96 -0.42 -15.07
CA THR A 96 -3.91 -1.30 -14.36
C THR A 96 -3.21 -1.99 -13.20
N ARG A 97 -2.03 -2.56 -13.43
CA ARG A 97 -1.24 -3.19 -12.37
C ARG A 97 -0.88 -2.21 -11.25
N ALA A 98 -0.43 -1.00 -11.58
CA ALA A 98 -0.11 0.00 -10.57
C ALA A 98 -1.34 0.43 -9.75
N VAL A 99 -2.50 0.59 -10.39
CA VAL A 99 -3.79 0.85 -9.71
C VAL A 99 -4.15 -0.29 -8.78
N ASP A 100 -4.06 -1.54 -9.25
CA ASP A 100 -4.40 -2.72 -8.47
C ASP A 100 -3.47 -2.88 -7.26
N GLU A 101 -2.16 -2.65 -7.42
CA GLU A 101 -1.18 -2.71 -6.34
C GLU A 101 -1.46 -1.65 -5.26
N LEU A 102 -1.75 -0.40 -5.64
CA LEU A 102 -2.11 0.65 -4.67
C LEU A 102 -3.47 0.42 -4.02
N ARG A 103 -4.45 -0.11 -4.77
CA ARG A 103 -5.76 -0.44 -4.23
C ARG A 103 -5.67 -1.57 -3.21
N LEU A 104 -4.91 -2.63 -3.52
CA LEU A 104 -4.63 -3.71 -2.58
C LEU A 104 -4.01 -3.16 -1.29
N LEU A 105 -2.97 -2.33 -1.40
CA LEU A 105 -2.34 -1.69 -0.24
C LEU A 105 -3.34 -0.87 0.58
N TYR A 106 -4.23 -0.13 -0.08
CA TYR A 106 -5.28 0.64 0.58
C TYR A 106 -6.27 -0.25 1.34
N GLU A 107 -6.79 -1.29 0.67
CA GLU A 107 -7.82 -2.20 1.19
C GLU A 107 -7.28 -3.11 2.31
N GLU A 108 -6.02 -3.51 2.24
CA GLU A 108 -5.36 -4.27 3.29
C GLU A 108 -5.12 -3.42 4.54
N LEU A 109 -4.77 -2.15 4.37
CA LEU A 109 -4.28 -1.32 5.46
C LEU A 109 -5.40 -0.55 6.19
N PHE A 110 -6.14 0.29 5.47
CA PHE A 110 -6.99 1.31 6.10
C PHE A 110 -8.27 0.81 6.74
N PRO A 111 -8.97 -0.21 6.19
CA PRO A 111 -10.09 -0.82 6.89
C PRO A 111 -9.67 -1.43 8.24
N ARG A 112 -8.46 -1.99 8.31
CA ARG A 112 -7.93 -2.67 9.49
C ARG A 112 -7.31 -1.71 10.50
N TRP A 113 -6.67 -0.64 10.04
CA TRP A 113 -6.02 0.35 10.88
C TRP A 113 -7.02 1.42 11.33
N GLN A 114 -7.69 1.27 12.48
CA GLN A 114 -8.55 2.34 13.06
C GLN A 114 -7.91 2.98 14.30
N THR A 115 -7.11 2.21 15.03
CA THR A 115 -6.46 2.61 16.28
C THR A 115 -4.97 2.31 16.24
N SER A 116 -4.20 2.86 17.19
CA SER A 116 -2.78 2.51 17.35
C SER A 116 -2.58 1.03 17.69
N ARG A 117 -3.54 0.40 18.39
CA ARG A 117 -3.55 -1.04 18.66
C ARG A 117 -3.70 -1.86 17.39
N ASP A 118 -4.56 -1.43 16.46
CA ASP A 118 -4.71 -2.12 15.18
C ASP A 118 -3.43 -2.02 14.35
N LEU A 119 -2.78 -0.86 14.38
CA LEU A 119 -1.48 -0.68 13.75
C LEU A 119 -0.44 -1.63 14.33
N ALA A 120 -0.37 -1.76 15.66
CA ALA A 120 0.53 -2.72 16.31
C ALA A 120 0.28 -4.14 15.77
N GLN A 121 -0.98 -4.56 15.69
CA GLN A 121 -1.37 -5.87 15.20
C GLN A 121 -0.93 -6.09 13.74
N ILE A 122 -1.18 -5.11 12.86
CA ILE A 122 -0.76 -5.15 11.45
C ILE A 122 0.76 -5.28 11.34
N LEU A 123 1.51 -4.51 12.14
CA LEU A 123 2.97 -4.57 12.16
C LEU A 123 3.49 -5.91 12.66
N ILE A 124 2.87 -6.49 13.71
CA ILE A 124 3.22 -7.81 14.22
C ILE A 124 3.00 -8.88 13.15
N GLU A 125 1.87 -8.85 12.45
CA GLU A 125 1.58 -9.81 11.38
C GLU A 125 2.56 -9.67 10.21
N LYS A 126 2.87 -8.43 9.81
CA LYS A 126 3.71 -8.15 8.64
C LYS A 126 5.21 -8.35 8.90
N PHE A 127 5.67 -8.10 10.13
CA PHE A 127 7.07 -8.18 10.52
C PHE A 127 7.33 -9.27 11.56
N ALA A 128 6.43 -10.27 11.65
CA ALA A 128 6.58 -11.41 12.55
C ALA A 128 7.98 -12.00 12.42
N LEU A 129 8.63 -12.21 13.58
CA LEU A 129 9.93 -12.88 13.59
C LEU A 129 9.78 -14.29 13.01
N PRO A 130 10.72 -14.73 12.15
CA PRO A 130 10.77 -16.12 11.73
C PRO A 130 10.80 -17.06 12.95
N ALA A 131 10.16 -18.22 12.83
CA ALA A 131 10.05 -19.19 13.93
C ALA A 131 11.40 -19.50 14.59
N ASP A 132 12.47 -19.58 13.79
CA ASP A 132 13.83 -19.85 14.25
C ASP A 132 14.39 -18.74 15.14
N ARG A 133 14.06 -17.47 14.83
CA ARG A 133 14.47 -16.30 15.63
C ARG A 133 13.68 -16.22 16.94
N LEU A 134 12.40 -16.58 16.89
CA LEU A 134 11.55 -16.71 18.09
C LEU A 134 12.08 -17.81 19.02
N GLN A 135 12.45 -18.98 18.48
CA GLN A 135 13.06 -20.06 19.26
C GLN A 135 14.40 -19.65 19.88
N ALA A 136 15.25 -18.94 19.12
CA ALA A 136 16.51 -18.43 19.65
C ALA A 136 16.30 -17.43 20.81
N LEU A 137 15.31 -16.54 20.69
CA LEU A 137 14.91 -15.61 21.75
C LEU A 137 14.36 -16.33 22.98
N ALA A 138 13.48 -17.33 22.78
CA ALA A 138 12.93 -18.14 23.87
C ALA A 138 14.02 -18.96 24.59
N ALA A 139 15.08 -19.38 23.89
CA ALA A 139 16.21 -20.07 24.49
C ALA A 139 17.13 -19.12 25.30
N THR A 140 17.17 -17.83 24.98
CA THR A 140 18.01 -16.84 25.68
C THR A 140 17.29 -16.08 26.79
N HIS A 141 15.97 -16.00 26.71
CA HIS A 141 15.14 -15.34 27.71
C HIS A 141 14.17 -16.37 28.29
N ALA A 142 14.48 -16.83 29.51
CA ALA A 142 13.53 -17.62 30.27
C ALA A 142 12.23 -16.80 30.43
N PRO A 143 11.05 -17.42 30.22
CA PRO A 143 9.79 -16.73 30.43
C PRO A 143 9.73 -16.21 31.88
N PRO A 144 9.13 -15.04 32.12
CA PRO A 144 8.96 -14.50 33.47
C PRO A 144 8.26 -15.54 34.36
N PRO A 145 8.67 -15.72 35.62
CA PRO A 145 8.02 -16.64 36.54
C PRO A 145 6.50 -16.39 36.66
N SER A 146 6.08 -15.13 36.53
CA SER A 146 4.69 -14.70 36.52
C SER A 146 3.85 -15.25 35.37
N TRP A 147 4.45 -15.80 34.31
CA TRP A 147 3.75 -16.50 33.23
C TRP A 147 3.55 -17.99 33.51
N LEU A 148 4.30 -18.54 34.47
CA LEU A 148 4.20 -19.93 34.92
C LEU A 148 3.28 -20.05 36.15
N GLU A 149 3.00 -18.93 36.82
CA GLU A 149 2.06 -18.80 37.94
C GLU A 149 0.62 -18.53 37.46
N GLU A 150 0.18 -19.14 36.35
CA GLU A 150 -1.24 -19.21 36.02
C GLU A 150 -1.90 -20.26 36.95
N THR A 151 -2.07 -19.90 38.23
CA THR A 151 -2.59 -20.78 39.28
C THR A 151 -4.11 -20.84 39.36
N ASP A 152 -4.83 -20.12 38.51
CA ASP A 152 -6.28 -20.25 38.44
C ASP A 152 -6.64 -21.04 37.17
N ASP A 153 -6.56 -22.37 37.26
CA ASP A 153 -7.30 -23.24 36.34
C ASP A 153 -8.81 -23.06 36.65
N PRO A 154 -9.59 -22.37 35.80
CA PRO A 154 -11.01 -22.17 36.06
C PRO A 154 -11.82 -23.47 35.89
N PHE A 155 -11.19 -24.58 35.50
CA PHE A 155 -11.79 -25.90 35.37
C PHE A 155 -11.44 -26.84 36.53
N SER A 156 -10.63 -26.40 37.50
CA SER A 156 -10.34 -27.13 38.72
C SER A 156 -11.33 -26.77 39.84
N THR A 157 -12.62 -27.06 39.63
CA THR A 157 -13.61 -27.12 40.72
C THR A 157 -14.13 -28.55 40.85
N GLU A 158 -13.93 -29.12 42.04
CA GLU A 158 -14.50 -30.39 42.53
C GLU A 158 -16.02 -30.48 42.37
#